data_AF-A0A2V1C2A0-F1
#
_entry.id   AF-A0A2V1C2A0-F1
#
_cell.length_a   1.000
_cell.length_b   1.000
_cell.length_c   1.000
_cell.angle_alpha   90.00
_cell.angle_beta   90.00
_cell.angle_gamma   90.00
#
_symmetry.space_group_name_H-M   'P 1'
#
loop_
_entity.id
_entity.type
_entity.pdbx_description
1 polymer ?
#
loop_
_entity_poly.entity_id
_entity_poly.type
_entity_poly.pdbx_seq_one_letter_code
_entity_poly.pdbx_strand_id
1 'polypeptide(L)'
;MQRKLFLTLVASASACVIPTTPLSNTITTPFRIQVQNASYPAVNNLYMNLLEAGGGDKHLYIGPVGTPTSNLVLTAGVIEQGAVHAVIGGEHSTIDNTDKMFMTERGDARAIFQPTYACNPQTDALQIELRFVTWQNHAPGQWICVRPTYDNAYEFRYYPPGNTANDPNKFCVKVTLVAVGASGTGTTLTTSTTSTTTTSTSTAAGVTTPSSTRTTTTTTASTPPAGTSSALPYTDMTSQGFSFIGCAPEERNDPTGIKGRTLSSVLYADDTLTNDKCMAFCAGRGYKYAGTEYARECWCGNSYPPSRQPKTTRASLAGCSTKCKGNTAQYCGGGDWLSLYQACPAGGPCVNAVFT
;
A
#
# COMPACT_ATOMS: atom_id res chain seq x y z
N MET A 1 1.02 -33.58 43.00
CA MET A 1 -0.15 -32.79 42.57
C MET A 1 -0.03 -31.36 43.10
N GLN A 2 0.37 -30.40 42.28
CA GLN A 2 0.14 -28.96 42.56
C GLN A 2 -0.11 -28.26 41.22
N ARG A 3 -1.38 -28.01 40.91
CA ARG A 3 -1.79 -27.16 39.78
C ARG A 3 -1.52 -25.70 40.18
N LYS A 4 -0.51 -25.07 39.57
CA LYS A 4 -0.36 -23.61 39.61
C LYS A 4 -1.43 -23.00 38.69
N LEU A 5 -2.46 -22.42 39.32
CA LEU A 5 -3.48 -21.63 38.65
C LEU A 5 -2.85 -20.28 38.30
N PHE A 6 -2.53 -20.06 37.03
CA PHE A 6 -2.15 -18.73 36.54
C PHE A 6 -3.42 -17.90 36.39
N LEU A 7 -3.64 -16.98 37.32
CA LEU A 7 -4.66 -15.95 37.22
C LEU A 7 -4.14 -14.88 36.25
N THR A 8 -4.54 -14.93 34.99
CA THR A 8 -4.34 -13.83 34.05
C THR A 8 -5.22 -12.66 34.49
N LEU A 9 -4.63 -11.65 35.15
CA LEU A 9 -5.26 -10.34 35.27
C LEU A 9 -5.42 -9.78 33.86
N VAL A 10 -6.66 -9.73 33.38
CA VAL A 10 -7.02 -8.88 32.24
C VAL A 10 -7.05 -7.47 32.80
N ALA A 11 -5.98 -6.71 32.62
CA ALA A 11 -6.01 -5.28 32.88
C ALA A 11 -6.97 -4.66 31.87
N SER A 12 -8.14 -4.22 32.36
CA SER A 12 -9.06 -3.39 31.58
C SER A 12 -8.36 -2.06 31.32
N ALA A 13 -7.76 -1.89 30.14
CA ALA A 13 -7.20 -0.61 29.72
C ALA A 13 -8.33 0.43 29.71
N SER A 14 -8.19 1.48 30.50
CA SER A 14 -9.12 2.60 30.53
C SER A 14 -8.90 3.45 29.29
N ALA A 15 -9.71 3.23 28.25
CA ALA A 15 -9.73 4.07 27.05
C ALA A 15 -9.95 5.55 27.42
N CYS A 16 -9.34 6.46 26.64
CA CYS A 16 -9.51 7.90 26.79
C CYS A 16 -10.99 8.34 26.77
N VAL A 17 -11.27 9.48 27.40
CA VAL A 17 -12.61 10.10 27.31
C VAL A 17 -12.75 10.82 25.98
N ILE A 18 -13.67 10.35 25.14
CA ILE A 18 -13.98 10.95 23.84
C ILE A 18 -14.96 12.13 24.02
N PRO A 19 -14.59 13.36 23.60
CA PRO A 19 -15.53 14.47 23.58
C PRO A 19 -16.72 14.21 22.64
N THR A 20 -17.92 14.61 23.05
CA THR A 20 -19.15 14.43 22.25
C THR A 20 -19.35 15.52 21.20
N THR A 21 -18.68 16.67 21.34
CA THR A 21 -18.79 17.77 20.38
C THR A 21 -18.07 17.40 19.09
N PRO A 22 -18.77 17.43 17.93
CA PRO A 22 -18.13 17.13 16.65
C PRO A 22 -17.03 18.12 16.30
N LEU A 23 -15.98 17.61 15.66
CA LEU A 23 -14.92 18.42 15.08
C LEU A 23 -15.38 19.03 13.76
N SER A 24 -15.03 20.30 13.52
CA SER A 24 -15.13 20.89 12.19
C SER A 24 -14.31 20.08 11.17
N ASN A 25 -14.76 20.07 9.93
CA ASN A 25 -14.00 19.56 8.80
C ASN A 25 -12.85 20.50 8.36
N THR A 26 -12.55 21.53 9.17
CA THR A 26 -11.48 22.51 8.89
C THR A 26 -10.51 22.59 10.06
N ILE A 27 -9.21 22.44 9.76
CA ILE A 27 -8.07 22.56 10.68
C ILE A 27 -7.11 23.60 10.09
N THR A 28 -7.09 24.80 10.66
CA THR A 28 -6.24 25.90 10.16
C THR A 28 -4.86 25.92 10.81
N THR A 29 -4.70 25.29 11.98
CA THR A 29 -3.39 25.15 12.62
C THR A 29 -2.54 24.14 11.84
N PRO A 30 -1.31 24.51 11.44
CA PRO A 30 -0.38 23.60 10.78
C PRO A 30 -0.20 22.27 11.49
N PHE A 31 -0.33 21.18 10.73
CA PHE A 31 -0.14 19.83 11.23
C PHE A 31 0.71 18.98 10.27
N ARG A 32 1.06 17.79 10.76
CA ARG A 32 1.60 16.69 9.99
C ARG A 32 0.74 15.44 10.23
N ILE A 33 0.78 14.51 9.29
CA ILE A 33 0.02 13.26 9.41
C ILE A 33 0.95 12.16 9.93
N GLN A 34 0.61 11.62 11.10
CA GLN A 34 1.16 10.37 11.59
C GLN A 34 0.30 9.21 11.11
N VAL A 35 0.94 8.14 10.67
CA VAL A 35 0.30 6.93 10.21
C VAL A 35 0.41 5.86 11.29
N GLN A 36 -0.72 5.24 11.64
CA GLN A 36 -0.80 4.25 12.71
C GLN A 36 -1.39 2.95 12.19
N ASN A 37 -0.74 1.84 12.56
CA ASN A 37 -1.22 0.47 12.46
C ASN A 37 -0.37 -0.40 13.39
N ALA A 38 -0.81 -0.63 14.62
CA ALA A 38 -0.05 -1.37 15.63
C ALA A 38 0.29 -2.81 15.21
N SER A 39 -0.54 -3.42 14.34
CA SER A 39 -0.30 -4.76 13.77
C SER A 39 0.73 -4.76 12.64
N TYR A 40 1.16 -3.59 12.16
CA TYR A 40 2.18 -3.44 11.11
C TYR A 40 3.29 -2.46 11.54
N PRO A 41 4.28 -2.92 12.34
CA PRO A 41 5.31 -2.06 12.92
C PRO A 41 6.14 -1.25 11.91
N ALA A 42 6.29 -1.74 10.67
CA ALA A 42 7.11 -1.07 9.66
C ALA A 42 6.49 0.25 9.12
N VAL A 43 5.22 0.53 9.38
CA VAL A 43 4.60 1.85 9.08
C VAL A 43 4.05 2.55 10.32
N ASN A 44 3.94 1.83 11.44
CA ASN A 44 3.31 2.34 12.64
C ASN A 44 4.10 3.51 13.24
N ASN A 45 3.39 4.59 13.57
CA ASN A 45 3.93 5.83 14.13
C ASN A 45 4.93 6.58 13.23
N LEU A 46 5.02 6.22 11.95
CA LEU A 46 5.77 6.98 10.96
C LEU A 46 4.94 8.15 10.44
N TYR A 47 5.60 9.12 9.81
CA TYR A 47 4.94 10.34 9.35
C TYR A 47 4.94 10.45 7.83
N MET A 48 3.94 11.13 7.31
CA MET A 48 3.80 11.43 5.90
C MET A 48 4.83 12.47 5.43
N ASN A 49 5.45 12.17 4.30
CA ASN A 49 6.33 13.04 3.53
C ASN A 49 5.69 13.34 2.16
N LEU A 50 6.19 14.37 1.50
CA LEU A 50 5.81 14.73 0.12
C LEU A 50 7.03 14.67 -0.80
N LEU A 51 6.91 13.96 -1.92
CA LEU A 51 7.95 13.87 -2.94
C LEU A 51 7.47 14.59 -4.22
N GLU A 52 8.29 15.47 -4.77
CA GLU A 52 8.00 16.09 -6.08
C GLU A 52 7.96 15.04 -7.18
N ALA A 53 6.86 14.98 -7.94
CA ALA A 53 6.66 14.01 -9.02
C ALA A 53 6.79 14.64 -10.43
N GLY A 54 7.00 15.96 -10.51
CA GLY A 54 6.97 16.72 -11.75
C GLY A 54 5.57 17.25 -12.08
N GLY A 55 5.49 18.26 -12.95
CA GLY A 55 4.19 18.86 -13.35
C GLY A 55 3.42 19.56 -12.24
N GLY A 56 4.07 19.88 -11.10
CA GLY A 56 3.44 20.45 -9.91
C GLY A 56 2.82 19.44 -8.95
N ASP A 57 2.86 18.14 -9.28
CA ASP A 57 2.30 17.08 -8.44
C ASP A 57 3.27 16.67 -7.33
N LYS A 58 2.70 16.31 -6.18
CA LYS A 58 3.43 15.74 -5.05
C LYS A 58 2.87 14.38 -4.70
N HIS A 59 3.73 13.37 -4.66
CA HIS A 59 3.36 12.05 -4.16
C HIS A 59 3.44 12.01 -2.63
N LEU A 60 2.46 11.37 -2.01
CA LEU A 60 2.44 11.14 -0.56
C LEU A 60 3.18 9.83 -0.27
N TYR A 61 4.16 9.88 0.64
CA TYR A 61 4.93 8.73 1.06
C TYR A 61 5.06 8.64 2.58
N ILE A 62 5.34 7.44 3.08
CA ILE A 62 5.87 7.16 4.42
C ILE A 62 7.24 6.52 4.22
N GLY A 63 8.26 6.97 4.96
CA GLY A 63 9.57 6.34 4.94
C GLY A 63 10.68 7.36 4.66
N PRO A 64 11.86 6.91 4.18
CA PRO A 64 13.01 7.79 3.98
C PRO A 64 12.86 8.74 2.79
N VAL A 65 11.81 8.58 1.98
CA VAL A 65 11.61 9.30 0.72
C VAL A 65 10.67 10.48 0.93
N GLY A 66 10.93 11.56 0.17
CA GLY A 66 10.18 12.81 0.22
C GLY A 66 10.61 13.73 1.36
N THR A 67 10.13 14.96 1.31
CA THR A 67 10.35 15.98 2.33
C THR A 67 9.33 15.81 3.47
N PRO A 68 9.77 15.79 4.75
CA PRO A 68 8.86 15.74 5.89
C PRO A 68 7.85 16.87 5.89
N THR A 69 6.59 16.53 6.17
CA THR A 69 5.51 17.52 6.30
C THR A 69 5.46 18.14 7.69
N SER A 70 5.16 19.43 7.77
CA SER A 70 4.93 20.17 9.02
C SER A 70 3.87 21.27 8.91
N ASN A 71 3.37 21.54 7.71
CA ASN A 71 2.54 22.69 7.37
C ASN A 71 1.27 22.32 6.59
N LEU A 72 0.73 21.12 6.83
CA LEU A 72 -0.55 20.73 6.25
C LEU A 72 -1.68 21.46 6.95
N VAL A 73 -2.72 21.75 6.19
CA VAL A 73 -4.00 22.24 6.70
C VAL A 73 -5.13 21.35 6.18
N LEU A 74 -6.30 21.47 6.80
CA LEU A 74 -7.52 20.81 6.34
C LEU A 74 -8.56 21.89 6.06
N THR A 75 -9.04 21.99 4.82
CA THR A 75 -10.04 22.98 4.40
C THR A 75 -11.25 22.25 3.87
N ALA A 76 -12.40 22.38 4.53
CA ALA A 76 -13.64 21.70 4.15
C ALA A 76 -13.46 20.18 3.90
N GLY A 77 -12.61 19.53 4.70
CA GLY A 77 -12.28 18.11 4.64
C GLY A 77 -11.17 17.75 3.65
N VAL A 78 -10.61 18.70 2.91
CA VAL A 78 -9.51 18.44 1.96
C VAL A 78 -8.18 18.74 2.63
N ILE A 79 -7.22 17.81 2.54
CA ILE A 79 -5.85 18.03 3.02
C ILE A 79 -5.11 18.89 2.00
N GLU A 80 -4.50 19.98 2.45
CA GLU A 80 -3.84 20.96 1.59
C GLU A 80 -2.43 21.33 2.09
N GLN A 81 -1.56 21.70 1.15
CA GLN A 81 -0.27 22.32 1.43
C GLN A 81 -0.02 23.43 0.41
N GLY A 82 -0.23 24.68 0.81
CA GLY A 82 -0.18 25.80 -0.14
C GLY A 82 -1.27 25.64 -1.21
N ALA A 83 -0.89 25.61 -2.49
CA ALA A 83 -1.83 25.47 -3.61
C ALA A 83 -2.22 24.02 -3.93
N VAL A 84 -1.41 23.03 -3.49
CA VAL A 84 -1.70 21.62 -3.77
C VAL A 84 -2.67 21.05 -2.75
N HIS A 85 -3.53 20.15 -3.20
CA HIS A 85 -4.57 19.52 -2.40
C HIS A 85 -4.65 18.02 -2.70
N ALA A 86 -5.04 17.24 -1.71
CA ALA A 86 -5.08 15.78 -1.81
C ALA A 86 -6.22 15.29 -2.72
N VAL A 87 -5.88 14.41 -3.65
CA VAL A 87 -6.77 13.82 -4.66
C VAL A 87 -6.52 12.31 -4.79
N ILE A 88 -7.48 11.60 -5.37
CA ILE A 88 -7.40 10.17 -5.67
C ILE A 88 -7.69 9.96 -7.16
N GLY A 89 -7.04 8.97 -7.76
CA GLY A 89 -7.27 8.57 -9.16
C GLY A 89 -6.13 8.95 -10.12
N GLY A 90 -4.95 9.29 -9.60
CA GLY A 90 -3.80 9.65 -10.44
C GLY A 90 -3.18 8.47 -11.19
N GLU A 91 -3.27 7.28 -10.61
CA GLU A 91 -2.73 6.05 -11.21
C GLU A 91 -3.46 4.83 -10.63
N HIS A 92 -4.25 4.15 -11.47
CA HIS A 92 -4.86 2.88 -11.12
C HIS A 92 -3.83 1.74 -11.22
N SER A 93 -3.77 0.88 -10.21
CA SER A 93 -2.91 -0.30 -10.22
C SER A 93 -3.74 -1.57 -10.32
N THR A 94 -3.57 -2.31 -11.41
CA THR A 94 -4.24 -3.59 -11.63
C THR A 94 -3.68 -4.74 -10.79
N ILE A 95 -2.57 -4.51 -10.05
CA ILE A 95 -1.90 -5.53 -9.23
C ILE A 95 -2.68 -5.78 -7.95
N ASP A 96 -3.16 -4.72 -7.30
CA ASP A 96 -3.91 -4.76 -6.04
C ASP A 96 -5.26 -4.05 -6.15
N ASN A 97 -5.63 -3.61 -7.37
CA ASN A 97 -6.85 -2.89 -7.70
C ASN A 97 -7.07 -1.66 -6.78
N THR A 98 -6.00 -0.89 -6.58
CA THR A 98 -6.00 0.35 -5.80
C THR A 98 -5.70 1.56 -6.68
N ASP A 99 -6.11 2.74 -6.24
CA ASP A 99 -5.80 4.00 -6.93
C ASP A 99 -4.81 4.85 -6.13
N LYS A 100 -3.89 5.52 -6.81
CA LYS A 100 -2.91 6.39 -6.17
C LYS A 100 -3.58 7.61 -5.56
N MET A 101 -3.17 7.94 -4.33
CA MET A 101 -3.46 9.22 -3.69
C MET A 101 -2.22 10.13 -3.84
N PHE A 102 -2.42 11.34 -4.30
CA PHE A 102 -1.37 12.34 -4.55
C PHE A 102 -1.90 13.75 -4.25
N MET A 103 -1.04 14.77 -4.30
CA MET A 103 -1.46 16.18 -4.23
C MET A 103 -1.16 16.89 -5.54
N THR A 104 -2.05 17.77 -5.96
CA THR A 104 -1.93 18.54 -7.20
C THR A 104 -2.61 19.90 -7.05
N GLU A 105 -2.33 20.83 -7.96
CA GLU A 105 -3.09 22.09 -8.10
C GLU A 105 -4.27 21.94 -9.08
N ARG A 106 -4.35 20.82 -9.80
CA ARG A 106 -5.37 20.57 -10.83
C ARG A 106 -6.77 20.40 -10.27
N GLY A 107 -7.78 20.46 -11.15
CA GLY A 107 -9.20 20.25 -10.82
C GLY A 107 -9.60 18.79 -10.53
N ASP A 108 -8.66 17.91 -10.19
CA ASP A 108 -8.90 16.48 -9.94
C ASP A 108 -9.82 16.24 -8.73
N ALA A 109 -10.51 15.11 -8.68
CA ALA A 109 -11.46 14.86 -7.60
C ALA A 109 -10.77 14.79 -6.22
N ARG A 110 -11.26 15.61 -5.29
CA ARG A 110 -10.67 15.75 -3.95
C ARG A 110 -10.91 14.50 -3.09
N ALA A 111 -9.91 14.15 -2.30
CA ALA A 111 -10.05 13.18 -1.22
C ALA A 111 -10.60 13.91 0.02
N ILE A 112 -11.80 13.54 0.45
CA ILE A 112 -12.51 14.19 1.56
C ILE A 112 -12.31 13.41 2.84
N PHE A 113 -11.95 14.10 3.92
CA PHE A 113 -11.73 13.59 5.25
C PHE A 113 -12.57 14.32 6.29
N GLN A 114 -13.02 13.60 7.31
CA GLN A 114 -13.71 14.13 8.47
C GLN A 114 -12.85 13.87 9.72
N PRO A 115 -12.40 14.93 10.41
CA PRO A 115 -11.76 14.78 11.71
C PRO A 115 -12.72 14.16 12.73
N THR A 116 -12.21 13.21 13.51
CA THR A 116 -12.92 12.58 14.62
C THR A 116 -12.00 12.42 15.82
N TYR A 117 -12.54 12.52 17.03
CA TYR A 117 -11.81 12.13 18.23
C TYR A 117 -11.69 10.60 18.31
N ALA A 118 -10.53 10.13 18.73
CA ALA A 118 -10.27 8.73 19.01
C ALA A 118 -9.20 8.59 20.11
N CYS A 119 -9.10 7.39 20.68
CA CYS A 119 -8.03 7.07 21.62
C CYS A 119 -6.90 6.38 20.87
N ASN A 120 -5.67 6.82 21.15
CA ASN A 120 -4.50 6.13 20.67
C ASN A 120 -4.49 4.69 21.23
N PRO A 121 -4.44 3.65 20.38
CA PRO A 121 -4.57 2.27 20.85
C PRO A 121 -3.34 1.76 21.62
N GLN A 122 -2.24 2.51 21.65
CA GLN A 122 -1.02 2.15 22.37
C GLN A 122 -0.79 2.98 23.64
N THR A 123 -1.29 4.22 23.70
CA THR A 123 -1.01 5.15 24.81
C THR A 123 -2.25 5.64 25.53
N ASP A 124 -3.44 5.30 25.05
CA ASP A 124 -4.73 5.83 25.53
C ASP A 124 -4.79 7.37 25.53
N ALA A 125 -3.91 8.04 24.79
CA ALA A 125 -3.98 9.49 24.62
C ALA A 125 -5.12 9.84 23.66
N LEU A 126 -5.87 10.91 23.96
CA LEU A 126 -6.84 11.47 23.02
C LEU A 126 -6.10 12.00 21.79
N GLN A 127 -6.57 11.63 20.59
CA GLN A 127 -6.01 12.04 19.30
C GLN A 127 -7.11 12.42 18.30
N ILE A 128 -6.71 13.12 17.23
CA ILE A 128 -7.59 13.47 16.11
C ILE A 128 -7.27 12.59 14.92
N GLU A 129 -8.23 11.76 14.52
CA GLU A 129 -8.12 10.88 13.35
C GLU A 129 -8.82 11.52 12.15
N LEU A 130 -8.11 11.59 11.02
CA LEU A 130 -8.64 12.03 9.74
C LEU A 130 -9.33 10.84 9.06
N ARG A 131 -10.65 10.71 9.26
CA ARG A 131 -11.45 9.64 8.66
C ARG A 131 -11.70 9.93 7.20
N PHE A 132 -11.29 9.05 6.32
CA PHE A 132 -11.66 9.16 4.92
C PHE A 132 -13.18 9.02 4.75
N VAL A 133 -13.78 9.92 3.94
CA VAL A 133 -15.22 9.99 3.71
C VAL A 133 -15.55 9.54 2.29
N THR A 134 -15.02 10.24 1.29
CA THR A 134 -15.31 9.97 -0.11
C THR A 134 -14.30 10.66 -1.03
N TRP A 135 -14.29 10.23 -2.27
CA TRP A 135 -13.81 10.98 -3.44
C TRP A 135 -14.80 10.67 -4.57
N GLN A 136 -15.03 11.58 -5.51
CA GLN A 136 -16.02 11.38 -6.62
C GLN A 136 -17.40 10.80 -6.23
N ASN A 137 -17.85 10.95 -4.98
CA ASN A 137 -19.08 10.31 -4.46
C ASN A 137 -19.06 8.77 -4.49
N HIS A 138 -17.90 8.13 -4.40
CA HIS A 138 -17.76 6.67 -4.30
C HIS A 138 -18.51 6.09 -3.08
N ALA A 139 -18.95 4.83 -3.19
CA ALA A 139 -19.81 4.12 -2.23
C ALA A 139 -19.17 3.84 -0.85
N PRO A 140 -19.93 3.75 0.25
CA PRO A 140 -19.38 3.53 1.60
C PRO A 140 -18.60 2.21 1.73
N GLY A 141 -17.65 2.15 2.68
CA GLY A 141 -16.79 0.97 2.92
C GLY A 141 -15.34 1.10 2.43
N GLN A 142 -14.96 2.30 2.01
CA GLN A 142 -13.63 2.67 1.53
C GLN A 142 -12.62 2.85 2.67
N TRP A 143 -11.32 2.69 2.38
CA TRP A 143 -10.25 3.13 3.29
C TRP A 143 -8.98 3.54 2.55
N ILE A 144 -8.17 4.35 3.23
CA ILE A 144 -6.81 4.64 2.82
C ILE A 144 -5.89 3.54 3.33
N CYS A 145 -4.95 3.15 2.48
CA CYS A 145 -3.90 2.21 2.82
C CYS A 145 -2.57 2.75 2.31
N VAL A 146 -1.49 2.13 2.78
CA VAL A 146 -0.15 2.40 2.26
C VAL A 146 0.44 1.13 1.67
N ARG A 147 1.08 1.30 0.52
CA ARG A 147 1.66 0.21 -0.25
C ARG A 147 3.18 0.34 -0.25
N PRO A 148 3.93 -0.71 0.11
CA PRO A 148 5.38 -0.65 0.05
C PRO A 148 5.84 -0.32 -1.37
N THR A 149 6.84 0.56 -1.45
CA THR A 149 7.53 0.91 -2.69
C THR A 149 8.96 0.40 -2.66
N TYR A 150 9.57 0.43 -3.83
CA TYR A 150 10.82 -0.24 -4.12
C TYR A 150 12.06 0.39 -3.42
N ASP A 151 11.92 1.64 -3.04
CA ASP A 151 12.86 2.52 -2.32
C ASP A 151 12.74 2.37 -0.80
N ASN A 152 12.09 1.30 -0.32
CA ASN A 152 11.76 1.05 1.08
C ASN A 152 10.86 2.14 1.71
N ALA A 153 10.17 2.94 0.91
CA ALA A 153 9.08 3.78 1.37
C ALA A 153 7.74 3.05 1.23
N TYR A 154 6.65 3.76 1.52
CA TYR A 154 5.29 3.32 1.28
C TYR A 154 4.51 4.46 0.68
N GLU A 155 3.83 4.25 -0.45
CA GLU A 155 2.98 5.26 -1.08
C GLU A 155 1.54 5.13 -0.59
N PHE A 156 0.81 6.25 -0.56
CA PHE A 156 -0.60 6.25 -0.18
C PHE A 156 -1.49 5.82 -1.33
N ARG A 157 -2.44 4.94 -1.03
CA ARG A 157 -3.41 4.39 -1.98
C ARG A 157 -4.82 4.44 -1.41
N TYR A 158 -5.77 4.51 -2.31
CA TYR A 158 -7.18 4.29 -2.07
C TYR A 158 -7.53 2.81 -2.32
N TYR A 159 -8.19 2.19 -1.34
CA TYR A 159 -8.67 0.81 -1.45
C TYR A 159 -10.21 0.79 -1.65
N PRO A 160 -10.71 0.34 -2.81
CA PRO A 160 -12.14 0.34 -3.08
C PRO A 160 -12.91 -0.74 -2.30
N PRO A 161 -14.21 -0.54 -2.05
CA PRO A 161 -15.04 -1.49 -1.34
C PRO A 161 -15.20 -2.78 -2.15
N GLY A 162 -15.27 -3.93 -1.47
CA GLY A 162 -15.43 -5.24 -2.13
C GLY A 162 -14.23 -5.66 -2.97
N ASN A 163 -13.10 -4.95 -2.91
CA ASN A 163 -11.90 -5.33 -3.62
C ASN A 163 -11.35 -6.65 -3.04
N THR A 164 -11.45 -7.71 -3.85
CA THR A 164 -10.94 -9.05 -3.57
C THR A 164 -9.59 -9.32 -4.25
N ALA A 165 -9.03 -8.36 -4.99
CA ALA A 165 -7.75 -8.49 -5.70
C ALA A 165 -6.54 -8.46 -4.75
N ASN A 166 -6.73 -8.82 -3.48
CA ASN A 166 -5.72 -8.70 -2.44
C ASN A 166 -5.98 -9.73 -1.32
N ASP A 167 -5.00 -10.60 -1.10
CA ASP A 167 -4.90 -11.45 0.09
C ASP A 167 -3.49 -12.05 0.18
N PRO A 168 -2.91 -12.44 1.34
CA PRO A 168 -3.19 -12.08 2.75
C PRO A 168 -2.05 -11.37 3.49
N ASN A 169 -0.89 -11.11 2.87
CA ASN A 169 0.25 -10.54 3.57
C ASN A 169 0.78 -9.24 2.93
N LYS A 170 0.07 -8.11 3.02
CA LYS A 170 0.68 -6.74 3.06
C LYS A 170 0.83 -5.89 1.78
N PHE A 171 0.14 -6.11 0.65
CA PHE A 171 0.34 -5.20 -0.50
C PHE A 171 -0.23 -3.79 -0.28
N CYS A 172 -1.43 -3.67 0.27
CA CYS A 172 -1.91 -2.38 0.78
C CYS A 172 -2.30 -2.50 2.25
N VAL A 173 -1.45 -1.95 3.12
CA VAL A 173 -1.61 -1.98 4.56
C VAL A 173 -2.63 -0.91 4.93
N LYS A 174 -3.80 -1.31 5.44
CA LYS A 174 -4.79 -0.36 5.96
C LYS A 174 -4.17 0.45 7.09
N VAL A 175 -4.40 1.75 7.12
CA VAL A 175 -3.81 2.64 8.13
C VAL A 175 -4.81 3.62 8.69
N THR A 176 -4.55 4.06 9.91
CA THR A 176 -5.19 5.23 10.51
C THR A 176 -4.32 6.45 10.26
N LEU A 177 -4.95 7.56 9.84
CA LEU A 177 -4.29 8.85 9.67
C LEU A 177 -4.60 9.73 10.88
N VAL A 178 -3.56 10.16 11.58
CA VAL A 178 -3.67 11.00 12.78
C VAL A 178 -3.08 12.37 12.49
N ALA A 179 -3.85 13.42 12.71
CA ALA A 179 -3.33 14.78 12.68
C ALA A 179 -2.53 15.05 13.96
N VAL A 180 -1.29 15.50 13.81
CA VAL A 180 -0.38 15.85 14.92
C VAL A 180 0.16 17.24 14.68
N GLY A 181 0.10 18.11 15.69
CA GLY A 181 0.64 19.47 15.60
C GLY A 181 2.13 19.49 15.21
N ALA A 182 2.54 20.50 14.47
CA ALA A 182 3.87 20.60 13.84
C ALA A 182 5.07 20.47 14.81
N SER A 183 4.90 20.76 16.11
CA SER A 183 5.99 20.81 17.10
C SER A 183 6.21 19.53 17.92
N GLY A 184 5.47 18.44 17.68
CA GLY A 184 5.73 17.13 18.34
C GLY A 184 5.46 17.06 19.85
N THR A 185 5.20 18.18 20.52
CA THR A 185 4.83 18.28 21.93
C THR A 185 3.37 18.71 22.05
N GLY A 186 2.46 17.73 22.09
CA GLY A 186 1.10 17.85 22.65
C GLY A 186 0.30 19.13 22.35
N THR A 187 0.59 19.82 21.24
CA THR A 187 -0.01 21.12 20.95
C THR A 187 -1.41 20.85 20.47
N THR A 188 -2.39 21.33 21.23
CA THR A 188 -3.82 21.19 20.93
C THR A 188 -4.08 21.71 19.52
N LEU A 189 -4.43 20.79 18.61
CA LEU A 189 -4.89 21.15 17.28
C LEU A 189 -6.16 21.99 17.43
N THR A 190 -6.08 23.27 17.08
CA THR A 190 -7.24 24.15 17.15
C THR A 190 -8.18 23.81 16.00
N THR A 191 -9.19 23.02 16.33
CA THR A 191 -10.34 22.74 15.49
C THR A 191 -11.48 23.61 15.98
N SER A 192 -12.16 24.31 15.07
CA SER A 192 -13.42 24.96 15.41
C SER A 192 -14.45 23.88 15.75
N THR A 193 -15.24 24.07 16.80
CA THR A 193 -16.36 23.18 17.12
C THR A 193 -17.60 23.63 16.35
N THR A 194 -18.26 22.70 15.67
CA THR A 194 -19.51 23.00 14.96
C THR A 194 -20.68 22.82 15.92
N SER A 195 -21.27 23.92 16.38
CA SER A 195 -22.51 23.90 17.17
C SER A 195 -23.70 23.77 16.21
N THR A 196 -24.40 22.64 16.25
CA THR A 196 -25.65 22.44 15.51
C THR A 196 -26.83 22.80 16.40
N THR A 197 -27.50 23.92 16.10
CA THR A 197 -28.79 24.27 16.71
C THR A 197 -29.88 23.42 16.06
N THR A 198 -30.34 22.39 16.77
CA THR A 198 -31.45 21.54 16.36
C THR A 198 -32.76 22.29 16.54
N THR A 199 -33.41 22.67 15.43
CA THR A 199 -34.81 23.14 15.46
C THR A 199 -35.70 21.95 15.15
N SER A 200 -36.34 21.42 16.19
CA SER A 200 -37.34 20.37 16.11
C SER A 200 -38.65 20.94 15.59
N THR A 201 -39.14 20.41 14.48
CA THR A 201 -40.56 20.52 14.08
C THR A 201 -41.11 19.11 13.89
N SER A 202 -42.06 18.77 14.76
CA SER A 202 -42.82 17.52 14.77
C SER A 202 -44.05 17.66 13.89
N THR A 203 -44.31 16.70 13.02
CA THR A 203 -45.68 16.33 12.63
C THR A 203 -45.68 14.88 12.14
N ALA A 204 -46.67 14.12 12.61
CA ALA A 204 -46.75 12.66 12.52
C ALA A 204 -47.88 12.18 11.57
N ALA A 205 -47.85 10.86 11.31
CA ALA A 205 -48.85 9.97 10.67
C ALA A 205 -48.73 9.78 9.14
N GLY A 206 -48.78 8.56 8.59
CA GLY A 206 -48.92 7.23 9.19
C GLY A 206 -48.94 6.10 8.13
N VAL A 207 -49.00 4.84 8.62
CA VAL A 207 -49.49 3.58 7.98
C VAL A 207 -48.70 3.12 6.71
N THR A 208 -48.30 1.87 6.44
CA THR A 208 -48.85 0.51 6.60
C THR A 208 -47.73 -0.55 6.53
N THR A 209 -47.91 -1.64 7.28
CA THR A 209 -47.24 -2.95 7.22
C THR A 209 -47.38 -3.64 5.85
N PRO A 210 -46.47 -4.56 5.46
CA PRO A 210 -46.79 -5.97 5.69
C PRO A 210 -45.60 -6.87 6.09
N SER A 211 -46.02 -7.98 6.71
CA SER A 211 -45.28 -9.16 7.12
C SER A 211 -44.79 -9.99 5.92
N SER A 212 -43.59 -10.58 5.99
CA SER A 212 -43.34 -11.88 5.36
C SER A 212 -42.17 -12.63 6.03
N THR A 213 -42.58 -13.71 6.70
CA THR A 213 -42.08 -15.09 6.62
C THR A 213 -40.58 -15.37 6.65
N ARG A 214 -40.18 -16.01 7.76
CA ARG A 214 -38.90 -16.64 8.06
C ARG A 214 -38.77 -17.97 7.29
N THR A 215 -37.80 -18.05 6.38
CA THR A 215 -37.41 -19.31 5.73
C THR A 215 -36.09 -19.81 6.32
N THR A 216 -36.17 -20.89 7.08
CA THR A 216 -35.04 -21.68 7.58
C THR A 216 -34.49 -22.52 6.44
N THR A 217 -33.30 -22.17 5.95
CA THR A 217 -32.48 -23.06 5.10
C THR A 217 -31.34 -23.63 5.92
N THR A 218 -31.41 -24.93 6.15
CA THR A 218 -30.36 -25.81 6.65
C THR A 218 -29.14 -25.78 5.72
N THR A 219 -28.01 -25.27 6.20
CA THR A 219 -26.70 -25.45 5.58
C THR A 219 -26.01 -26.66 6.23
N THR A 220 -25.91 -27.74 5.46
CA THR A 220 -25.02 -28.86 5.68
C THR A 220 -23.56 -28.39 5.77
N ALA A 221 -22.86 -28.90 6.78
CA ALA A 221 -21.42 -28.70 6.96
C ALA A 221 -20.65 -29.30 5.77
N SER A 222 -19.91 -28.45 5.05
CA SER A 222 -18.90 -28.86 4.08
C SER A 222 -17.52 -28.42 4.60
N THR A 223 -16.66 -29.41 4.74
CA THR A 223 -15.23 -29.36 5.08
C THR A 223 -14.50 -28.17 4.42
N PRO A 224 -13.64 -27.43 5.15
CA PRO A 224 -12.89 -26.32 4.56
C PRO A 224 -11.81 -26.85 3.58
N PRO A 225 -11.73 -26.34 2.34
CA PRO A 225 -10.62 -26.69 1.45
C PRO A 225 -9.33 -26.02 1.92
N ALA A 226 -8.23 -26.76 1.76
CA ALA A 226 -6.88 -26.37 2.12
C ALA A 226 -6.43 -25.06 1.42
N GLY A 227 -5.62 -24.28 2.12
CA GLY A 227 -5.26 -22.89 1.78
C GLY A 227 -4.73 -22.67 0.36
N THR A 228 -5.38 -21.74 -0.33
CA THR A 228 -4.89 -21.12 -1.57
C THR A 228 -3.71 -20.21 -1.26
N SER A 229 -2.52 -20.60 -1.69
CA SER A 229 -1.33 -19.74 -1.75
C SER A 229 -1.58 -18.62 -2.77
N SER A 230 -1.69 -17.38 -2.29
CA SER A 230 -1.84 -16.17 -3.10
C SER A 230 -0.63 -15.93 -4.02
N ALA A 231 -0.86 -15.61 -5.29
CA ALA A 231 0.18 -15.43 -6.31
C ALA A 231 0.88 -14.07 -6.14
N LEU A 232 2.11 -14.09 -5.65
CA LEU A 232 3.00 -12.93 -5.60
C LEU A 232 3.33 -12.43 -7.02
N PRO A 233 3.67 -11.14 -7.24
CA PRO A 233 3.94 -10.57 -8.56
C PRO A 233 5.33 -10.94 -9.10
N TYR A 234 5.51 -12.23 -9.34
CA TYR A 234 6.59 -12.82 -10.13
C TYR A 234 6.04 -13.98 -10.95
N THR A 235 6.76 -14.41 -11.98
CA THR A 235 6.36 -15.57 -12.79
C THR A 235 7.16 -16.78 -12.36
N ASP A 236 6.51 -17.89 -12.01
CA ASP A 236 7.22 -19.13 -11.72
C ASP A 236 7.77 -19.73 -13.04
N MET A 237 9.10 -19.84 -13.13
CA MET A 237 9.81 -20.37 -14.29
C MET A 237 10.53 -21.69 -13.98
N THR A 238 10.22 -22.32 -12.84
CA THR A 238 10.92 -23.52 -12.39
C THR A 238 10.73 -24.70 -13.35
N SER A 239 9.57 -24.81 -14.00
CA SER A 239 9.33 -25.79 -15.07
C SER A 239 10.19 -25.58 -16.32
N GLN A 240 10.73 -24.38 -16.49
CA GLN A 240 11.63 -23.99 -17.59
C GLN A 240 13.10 -24.04 -17.14
N GLY A 241 13.39 -24.56 -15.94
CA GLY A 241 14.73 -24.71 -15.41
C GLY A 241 15.33 -23.41 -14.86
N PHE A 242 14.51 -22.44 -14.48
CA PHE A 242 14.96 -21.20 -13.86
C PHE A 242 14.23 -20.93 -12.55
N SER A 243 14.97 -20.61 -11.49
CA SER A 243 14.37 -20.12 -10.25
C SER A 243 14.35 -18.60 -10.24
N PHE A 244 13.23 -18.02 -9.81
CA PHE A 244 13.16 -16.60 -9.50
C PHE A 244 13.92 -16.32 -8.21
N ILE A 245 14.97 -15.50 -8.28
CA ILE A 245 15.85 -15.21 -7.13
C ILE A 245 15.59 -13.85 -6.49
N GLY A 246 14.67 -13.06 -7.06
CA GLY A 246 14.16 -11.83 -6.48
C GLY A 246 14.15 -10.66 -7.47
N CYS A 247 13.81 -9.49 -6.94
CA CYS A 247 13.74 -8.24 -7.71
C CYS A 247 15.00 -7.41 -7.48
N ALA A 248 15.82 -7.23 -8.51
CA ALA A 248 17.09 -6.51 -8.42
C ALA A 248 16.93 -5.04 -8.88
N PRO A 249 17.50 -4.06 -8.15
CA PRO A 249 17.39 -2.65 -8.53
C PRO A 249 18.23 -2.33 -9.78
N GLU A 250 17.72 -1.53 -10.70
CA GLU A 250 18.44 -0.98 -11.87
C GLU A 250 18.80 0.51 -11.67
N GLU A 251 19.46 1.09 -12.66
CA GLU A 251 20.43 2.18 -12.52
C GLU A 251 19.90 3.51 -11.94
N ARG A 252 18.61 3.87 -11.98
CA ARG A 252 18.23 5.26 -11.64
C ARG A 252 18.15 5.64 -10.16
N ASN A 253 18.00 4.70 -9.22
CA ASN A 253 17.71 5.03 -7.81
C ASN A 253 18.49 4.20 -6.79
N ASP A 254 19.81 4.03 -6.98
CA ASP A 254 20.67 3.58 -5.87
C ASP A 254 20.95 4.77 -4.93
N PRO A 255 20.47 4.76 -3.67
CA PRO A 255 20.74 5.83 -2.71
C PRO A 255 22.24 6.01 -2.36
N THR A 256 23.10 5.09 -2.81
CA THR A 256 24.56 5.17 -2.68
C THR A 256 25.26 5.82 -3.88
N GLY A 257 24.53 6.16 -4.95
CA GLY A 257 25.07 6.86 -6.13
C GLY A 257 25.85 5.99 -7.12
N ILE A 258 25.79 4.66 -6.99
CA ILE A 258 26.50 3.73 -7.88
C ILE A 258 25.71 3.51 -9.18
N LYS A 259 26.28 3.98 -10.28
CA LYS A 259 25.78 3.78 -11.66
C LYS A 259 26.13 2.37 -12.16
N GLY A 260 25.16 1.67 -12.75
CA GLY A 260 25.37 0.39 -13.44
C GLY A 260 24.13 -0.51 -13.52
N ARG A 261 24.16 -1.40 -14.52
CA ARG A 261 23.17 -2.47 -14.78
C ARG A 261 23.36 -3.68 -13.86
N THR A 262 22.28 -4.38 -13.50
CA THR A 262 22.36 -5.65 -12.76
C THR A 262 22.99 -6.72 -13.62
N LEU A 263 22.51 -6.88 -14.86
CA LEU A 263 23.07 -7.76 -15.87
C LEU A 263 23.49 -6.94 -17.08
N SER A 264 24.72 -7.11 -17.57
CA SER A 264 25.29 -6.24 -18.61
C SER A 264 25.87 -7.01 -19.81
N SER A 265 25.73 -8.33 -19.88
CA SER A 265 26.37 -9.10 -20.94
C SER A 265 25.61 -9.01 -22.26
N VAL A 266 24.30 -9.27 -22.26
CA VAL A 266 23.46 -9.20 -23.46
C VAL A 266 22.12 -8.58 -23.11
N LEU A 267 21.64 -7.70 -23.99
CA LEU A 267 20.30 -7.13 -23.99
C LEU A 267 19.62 -7.45 -25.32
N TYR A 268 18.36 -7.84 -25.27
CA TYR A 268 17.44 -7.63 -26.39
C TYR A 268 16.11 -7.11 -25.87
N ALA A 269 15.39 -6.38 -26.72
CA ALA A 269 14.05 -5.89 -26.40
C ALA A 269 13.07 -6.28 -27.51
N ASP A 270 11.90 -6.76 -27.11
CA ASP A 270 10.87 -7.26 -28.01
C ASP A 270 9.49 -6.96 -27.41
N ASP A 271 8.57 -6.43 -28.21
CA ASP A 271 7.21 -6.15 -27.76
C ASP A 271 6.37 -7.42 -27.57
N THR A 272 6.88 -8.56 -28.02
CA THR A 272 6.31 -9.88 -27.79
C THR A 272 7.02 -10.64 -26.67
N LEU A 273 7.83 -9.97 -25.84
CA LEU A 273 8.60 -10.61 -24.77
C LEU A 273 7.72 -11.35 -23.76
N THR A 274 8.16 -12.55 -23.40
CA THR A 274 7.68 -13.34 -22.26
C THR A 274 8.89 -13.77 -21.43
N ASN A 275 8.68 -14.20 -20.17
CA ASN A 275 9.74 -14.81 -19.39
C ASN A 275 10.29 -16.06 -20.10
N ASP A 276 9.44 -16.89 -20.70
CA ASP A 276 9.87 -18.09 -21.44
C ASP A 276 10.87 -17.74 -22.54
N LYS A 277 10.58 -16.70 -23.35
CA LYS A 277 11.49 -16.22 -24.40
C LYS A 277 12.81 -15.72 -23.83
N CYS A 278 12.77 -15.00 -22.71
CA CYS A 278 13.98 -14.48 -22.09
C CYS A 278 14.86 -15.61 -21.54
N MET A 279 14.28 -16.53 -20.77
CA MET A 279 14.99 -17.67 -20.18
C MET A 279 15.60 -18.54 -21.27
N ALA A 280 14.83 -18.89 -22.31
CA ALA A 280 15.31 -19.69 -23.44
C ALA A 280 16.46 -19.00 -24.20
N PHE A 281 16.36 -17.68 -24.42
CA PHE A 281 17.39 -16.90 -25.09
C PHE A 281 18.70 -16.87 -24.31
N CYS A 282 18.65 -16.62 -22.99
CA CYS A 282 19.84 -16.58 -22.16
C CYS A 282 20.45 -17.98 -21.96
N ALA A 283 19.62 -19.00 -21.76
CA ALA A 283 20.06 -20.40 -21.64
C ALA A 283 20.73 -20.91 -22.92
N GLY A 284 20.16 -20.62 -24.10
CA GLY A 284 20.73 -20.97 -25.39
C GLY A 284 22.10 -20.32 -25.66
N ARG A 285 22.47 -19.31 -24.87
CA ARG A 285 23.77 -18.63 -24.91
C ARG A 285 24.69 -18.99 -23.74
N GLY A 286 24.27 -19.91 -22.88
CA GLY A 286 25.07 -20.39 -21.74
C GLY A 286 25.18 -19.40 -20.58
N TYR A 287 24.24 -18.45 -20.43
CA TYR A 287 24.23 -17.53 -19.29
C TYR A 287 23.59 -18.15 -18.05
N LYS A 288 24.21 -17.91 -16.89
CA LYS A 288 23.71 -18.35 -15.57
C LYS A 288 22.46 -17.60 -15.13
N TYR A 289 22.36 -16.31 -15.48
CA TYR A 289 21.26 -15.45 -15.08
C TYR A 289 20.56 -14.87 -16.30
N ALA A 290 19.25 -14.71 -16.14
CA ALA A 290 18.37 -14.06 -17.08
C ALA A 290 17.46 -13.12 -16.29
N GLY A 291 17.16 -11.95 -16.83
CA GLY A 291 16.31 -10.99 -16.16
C GLY A 291 15.45 -10.23 -17.15
N THR A 292 14.24 -9.90 -16.74
CA THR A 292 13.31 -9.12 -17.55
C THR A 292 13.05 -7.76 -16.92
N GLU A 293 13.05 -6.71 -17.74
CA GLU A 293 12.83 -5.33 -17.32
C GLU A 293 11.81 -4.64 -18.22
N TYR A 294 11.11 -3.64 -17.68
CA TYR A 294 10.27 -2.72 -18.44
C TYR A 294 9.28 -3.38 -19.42
N ALA A 295 8.69 -4.52 -19.02
CA ALA A 295 7.74 -5.33 -19.81
C ALA A 295 8.27 -5.99 -21.09
N ARG A 296 9.38 -5.50 -21.66
CA ARG A 296 9.83 -5.81 -23.03
C ARG A 296 11.31 -6.11 -23.17
N GLU A 297 12.10 -5.92 -22.11
CA GLU A 297 13.54 -6.10 -22.14
C GLU A 297 13.96 -7.41 -21.50
N CYS A 298 14.92 -8.09 -22.12
CA CYS A 298 15.56 -9.28 -21.60
C CYS A 298 17.07 -9.08 -21.52
N TRP A 299 17.59 -9.35 -20.34
CA TRP A 299 18.98 -9.17 -19.96
C TRP A 299 19.59 -10.51 -19.57
N CYS A 300 20.81 -10.79 -20.04
CA CYS A 300 21.56 -11.99 -19.65
C CYS A 300 22.89 -11.61 -18.99
N GLY A 301 23.36 -12.48 -18.10
CA GLY A 301 24.69 -12.33 -17.51
C GLY A 301 25.12 -13.53 -16.68
N ASN A 302 26.38 -13.53 -16.25
CA ASN A 302 26.95 -14.59 -15.40
C ASN A 302 27.24 -14.13 -13.97
N SER A 303 27.04 -12.85 -13.69
CA SER A 303 27.19 -12.23 -12.39
C SER A 303 26.36 -10.94 -12.33
N TYR A 304 26.11 -10.48 -11.11
CA TYR A 304 25.59 -9.15 -10.81
C TYR A 304 26.42 -8.58 -9.64
N PRO A 305 26.62 -7.26 -9.57
CA PRO A 305 27.40 -6.66 -8.49
C PRO A 305 26.66 -6.75 -7.13
N PRO A 306 27.37 -6.80 -6.00
CA PRO A 306 26.75 -6.89 -4.67
C PRO A 306 25.74 -5.77 -4.36
N SER A 307 25.97 -4.56 -4.86
CA SER A 307 25.01 -3.43 -4.73
C SER A 307 23.69 -3.66 -5.46
N ARG A 308 23.64 -4.63 -6.38
CA ARG A 308 22.46 -4.99 -7.19
C ARG A 308 21.93 -6.37 -6.82
N GLN A 309 22.18 -6.80 -5.57
CA GLN A 309 21.65 -8.06 -5.07
C GLN A 309 20.12 -8.09 -5.21
N PRO A 310 19.53 -9.19 -5.74
CA PRO A 310 18.10 -9.32 -5.81
C PRO A 310 17.49 -9.28 -4.41
N LYS A 311 16.48 -8.43 -4.25
CA LYS A 311 15.75 -8.26 -3.00
C LYS A 311 14.56 -9.22 -2.99
N THR A 312 14.36 -9.89 -1.85
CA THR A 312 13.29 -10.89 -1.64
C THR A 312 12.26 -10.42 -0.60
N THR A 313 12.09 -9.10 -0.44
CA THR A 313 11.02 -8.57 0.41
C THR A 313 9.74 -8.42 -0.40
N ARG A 314 8.58 -8.43 0.27
CA ARG A 314 7.32 -8.09 -0.44
C ARG A 314 7.32 -6.69 -1.04
N ALA A 315 8.09 -5.76 -0.45
CA ALA A 315 8.22 -4.41 -0.97
C ALA A 315 9.01 -4.36 -2.29
N SER A 316 10.08 -5.15 -2.42
CA SER A 316 10.86 -5.17 -3.67
C SER A 316 10.05 -5.74 -4.84
N LEU A 317 9.13 -6.67 -4.57
CA LEU A 317 8.23 -7.21 -5.58
C LEU A 317 7.35 -6.16 -6.27
N ALA A 318 7.03 -5.05 -5.59
CA ALA A 318 6.33 -3.93 -6.21
C ALA A 318 7.13 -3.32 -7.38
N GLY A 319 8.47 -3.30 -7.28
CA GLY A 319 9.35 -2.88 -8.37
C GLY A 319 9.29 -3.80 -9.59
N CYS A 320 9.05 -5.10 -9.39
CA CYS A 320 9.04 -6.13 -10.45
C CYS A 320 7.63 -6.54 -10.91
N SER A 321 6.64 -5.68 -10.71
CA SER A 321 5.23 -6.02 -10.88
C SER A 321 4.64 -5.66 -12.25
N THR A 322 5.47 -5.18 -13.19
CA THR A 322 5.02 -4.81 -14.54
C THR A 322 4.69 -6.06 -15.33
N LYS A 323 3.55 -6.07 -16.03
CA LYS A 323 3.16 -7.19 -16.90
C LYS A 323 4.03 -7.27 -18.15
N CYS A 324 4.39 -8.49 -18.57
CA CYS A 324 5.10 -8.69 -19.82
C CYS A 324 4.25 -8.24 -21.01
N LYS A 325 4.89 -7.64 -22.01
CA LYS A 325 4.19 -7.12 -23.20
C LYS A 325 3.68 -8.25 -24.11
N GLY A 326 4.39 -9.36 -24.19
CA GLY A 326 3.98 -10.54 -24.94
C GLY A 326 3.03 -11.50 -24.20
N ASN A 327 2.87 -11.35 -22.88
CA ASN A 327 1.94 -12.16 -22.09
C ASN A 327 1.59 -11.47 -20.77
N THR A 328 0.39 -10.89 -20.67
CA THR A 328 -0.06 -10.15 -19.48
C THR A 328 -0.33 -11.04 -18.26
N ALA A 329 -0.32 -12.37 -18.40
CA ALA A 329 -0.34 -13.29 -17.28
C ALA A 329 1.01 -13.33 -16.53
N GLN A 330 2.09 -12.89 -17.16
CA GLN A 330 3.44 -12.91 -16.61
C GLN A 330 3.92 -11.53 -16.15
N TYR A 331 4.85 -11.50 -15.21
CA TYR A 331 5.52 -10.30 -14.70
C TYR A 331 6.94 -10.19 -15.27
N CYS A 332 7.30 -9.02 -15.81
CA CYS A 332 8.56 -8.73 -16.50
C CYS A 332 9.22 -7.43 -15.97
N GLY A 333 9.56 -7.41 -14.68
CA GLY A 333 10.32 -6.32 -14.06
C GLY A 333 9.53 -5.02 -13.84
N GLY A 334 10.19 -3.89 -13.95
CA GLY A 334 9.60 -2.55 -13.88
C GLY A 334 10.57 -1.45 -14.29
N GLY A 335 10.17 -0.18 -14.07
CA GLY A 335 10.83 1.02 -14.61
C GLY A 335 12.31 1.21 -14.25
N ASP A 336 12.81 0.52 -13.23
CA ASP A 336 14.21 0.45 -12.82
C ASP A 336 14.42 -0.81 -11.95
N TRP A 337 13.79 -1.92 -12.33
CA TRP A 337 13.80 -3.14 -11.54
C TRP A 337 13.77 -4.36 -12.42
N LEU A 338 14.77 -5.22 -12.23
CA LEU A 338 14.96 -6.44 -12.99
C LEU A 338 14.36 -7.62 -12.23
N SER A 339 13.36 -8.28 -12.81
CA SER A 339 12.93 -9.60 -12.34
C SER A 339 14.05 -10.59 -12.65
N LEU A 340 14.82 -11.00 -11.63
CA LEU A 340 16.03 -11.77 -11.83
C LEU A 340 15.80 -13.27 -11.59
N TYR A 341 16.22 -14.07 -12.56
CA TYR A 341 16.14 -15.52 -12.54
C TYR A 341 17.53 -16.15 -12.67
N GLN A 342 17.70 -17.31 -12.06
CA GLN A 342 18.92 -18.10 -12.11
C GLN A 342 18.62 -19.47 -12.73
N ALA A 343 19.48 -19.89 -13.66
CA ALA A 343 19.45 -21.24 -14.21
C ALA A 343 19.62 -22.26 -13.08
N CYS A 344 18.71 -23.22 -13.02
CA CYS A 344 18.73 -24.28 -12.04
C CYS A 344 19.86 -25.28 -12.33
N PRO A 345 20.49 -25.88 -11.30
CA PRO A 345 21.50 -26.90 -11.51
C PRO A 345 20.92 -28.11 -12.23
N ALA A 346 21.69 -28.71 -13.15
CA ALA A 346 21.29 -29.95 -13.81
C ALA A 346 21.06 -31.06 -12.77
N GLY A 347 19.83 -31.59 -12.71
CA GLY A 347 19.44 -32.63 -11.74
C GLY A 347 19.33 -32.13 -10.29
N GLY A 348 19.40 -30.82 -10.05
CA GLY A 348 19.25 -30.21 -8.72
C GLY A 348 17.87 -29.61 -8.47
N PRO A 349 17.60 -29.14 -7.23
CA PRO A 349 16.35 -28.48 -6.89
C PRO A 349 16.23 -27.14 -7.64
N CYS A 350 15.02 -26.86 -8.12
CA CYS A 350 14.66 -25.61 -8.78
C CYS A 350 13.55 -24.95 -7.98
N VAL A 351 13.91 -24.02 -7.10
CA VAL A 351 12.99 -23.43 -6.11
C VAL A 351 13.13 -21.91 -6.12
N ASN A 352 12.00 -21.22 -6.19
CA ASN A 352 11.94 -19.76 -6.12
C ASN A 352 12.33 -19.25 -4.73
N ALA A 353 12.83 -18.02 -4.67
CA ALA A 353 13.09 -17.34 -3.40
C ALA A 353 11.81 -17.23 -2.56
N VAL A 354 11.95 -17.33 -1.23
CA VAL A 354 10.86 -17.10 -0.29
C VAL A 354 10.79 -15.61 0.04
N PHE A 355 9.59 -15.04 -0.06
CA PHE A 355 9.37 -13.60 0.18
C PHE A 355 8.83 -13.35 1.58
N THR A 356 9.50 -12.47 2.34
CA THR A 356 9.16 -12.12 3.72
C THR A 356 8.61 -10.70 3.87
#